data_AF-A0A0L6TC29-F1
#
_entry.id   AF-A0A0L6TC29-F1
#
_cell.length_a   1.000
_cell.length_b   1.000
_cell.length_c   1.000
_cell.angle_alpha   90.00
_cell.angle_beta   90.00
_cell.angle_gamma   90.00
#
_symmetry.space_group_name_H-M   'P 1'
#
loop_
_entity.id
_entity.type
_entity.pdbx_description
1 polymer ?
#
loop_
_entity_poly.entity_id
_entity_poly.type
_entity_poly.pdbx_seq_one_letter_code
_entity_poly.pdbx_strand_id
1 'polypeptide(L)'
;MPGASAPAADAAVDAQRSAQEKQVVEQALQALSRSPDPLARATALLLDAGLAKTERLRTSMPPMVPCEDGSCQAAKAAAASAAEMMRAIDPASEAAFEAVARMAAASSDPRLYQLAVRACSDSKREPGAGACRLVSAEQWARLDSGNAAAWRHVARSAAERGDAAAVAEAMHRMAQAQRSHVGWGLMLRQVIEHAPAGDEVLEATLSMAVSVISMQSMGLAGDYQVLTRFCAAAAVADANRRQTCSAIAEVMVGRSDTMMDQGIGSAIGQRSGWPPARADAFKRERDEISERWALFHNQPQADCATMRRQLAYFTRLDAEGEQGAMKALAADMPSILGVPGRDRPQSPGYSANAK
;
A
#
# COMPACT_ATOMS: atom_id res chain seq x y z
N MET A 1 -25.58 19.38 -42.97
CA MET A 1 -24.18 19.00 -42.66
C MET A 1 -23.94 19.15 -41.17
N PRO A 2 -24.15 18.11 -40.36
CA PRO A 2 -23.70 18.08 -38.97
C PRO A 2 -22.50 17.12 -38.81
N GLY A 3 -21.55 17.41 -37.91
CA GLY A 3 -20.80 16.32 -37.26
C GLY A 3 -19.26 16.29 -37.33
N ALA A 4 -18.54 17.40 -37.54
CA ALA A 4 -17.07 17.41 -37.50
C ALA A 4 -16.43 18.12 -36.27
N SER A 5 -17.22 18.63 -35.32
CA SER A 5 -16.71 19.52 -34.25
C SER A 5 -16.55 18.89 -32.85
N ALA A 6 -17.01 17.66 -32.62
CA ALA A 6 -16.91 16.99 -31.30
C ALA A 6 -15.49 16.50 -30.92
N PRO A 7 -14.72 15.80 -31.79
CA PRO A 7 -13.46 15.17 -31.36
C PRO A 7 -12.33 16.16 -31.06
N ALA A 8 -12.37 17.36 -31.67
CA ALA A 8 -11.37 18.39 -31.42
C ALA A 8 -11.58 19.10 -30.06
N ALA A 9 -12.83 19.21 -29.60
CA ALA A 9 -13.15 19.79 -28.30
C ALA A 9 -12.71 18.87 -27.16
N ASP A 10 -12.96 17.56 -27.29
CA ASP A 10 -12.55 16.57 -26.30
C ASP A 10 -11.02 16.51 -26.15
N ALA A 11 -10.29 16.53 -27.26
CA ALA A 11 -8.81 16.53 -27.25
C ALA A 11 -8.22 17.78 -26.57
N ALA A 12 -8.84 18.95 -26.74
CA ALA A 12 -8.40 20.19 -26.09
C ALA A 12 -8.65 20.15 -24.57
N VAL A 13 -9.80 19.62 -24.13
CA VAL A 13 -10.11 19.43 -22.71
C VAL A 13 -9.14 18.44 -22.07
N ASP A 14 -8.87 17.32 -22.73
CA ASP A 14 -7.91 16.33 -22.24
C ASP A 14 -6.49 16.91 -22.12
N ALA A 15 -6.05 17.69 -23.11
CA ALA A 15 -4.75 18.36 -23.08
C ALA A 15 -4.65 19.39 -21.94
N GLN A 16 -5.72 20.16 -21.71
CA GLN A 16 -5.79 21.11 -20.59
C GLN A 16 -5.74 20.39 -19.24
N ARG A 17 -6.52 19.30 -19.08
CA ARG A 17 -6.50 18.48 -17.85
C ARG A 17 -5.09 17.93 -17.59
N SER A 18 -4.45 17.33 -18.59
CA SER A 18 -3.08 16.81 -18.44
C SER A 18 -2.05 17.90 -18.15
N ALA A 19 -2.21 19.12 -18.68
CA ALA A 19 -1.33 20.24 -18.34
C ALA A 19 -1.53 20.68 -16.88
N GLN A 20 -2.77 20.73 -16.42
CA GLN A 20 -3.11 21.05 -15.03
C GLN A 20 -2.59 20.01 -14.05
N GLU A 21 -2.74 18.71 -14.36
CA GLU A 21 -2.18 17.62 -13.56
C GLU A 21 -0.66 17.78 -13.38
N LYS A 22 0.07 18.03 -14.47
CA LYS A 22 1.51 18.26 -14.43
C LYS A 22 1.89 19.45 -13.54
N GLN A 23 1.16 20.56 -13.68
CA GLN A 23 1.41 21.76 -12.88
C GLN A 23 1.19 21.50 -11.38
N VAL A 24 0.11 20.80 -11.01
CA VAL A 24 -0.20 20.46 -9.61
C VAL A 24 0.86 19.55 -9.03
N VAL A 25 1.30 18.54 -9.79
CA VAL A 25 2.40 17.64 -9.38
C VAL A 25 3.69 18.41 -9.15
N GLU A 26 4.08 19.31 -10.07
CA GLU A 26 5.29 20.12 -9.93
C GLU A 26 5.23 21.03 -8.70
N GLN A 27 4.09 21.68 -8.46
CA GLN A 27 3.88 22.53 -7.28
C GLN A 27 3.95 21.72 -5.98
N ALA A 28 3.31 20.55 -5.93
CA ALA A 28 3.36 19.67 -4.77
C ALA A 28 4.78 19.17 -4.49
N LEU A 29 5.53 18.74 -5.51
CA LEU A 29 6.94 18.34 -5.39
C LEU A 29 7.82 19.50 -4.90
N GLN A 30 7.58 20.71 -5.39
CA GLN A 30 8.29 21.90 -4.92
C GLN A 30 7.97 22.22 -3.45
N ALA A 31 6.71 22.11 -3.04
CA ALA A 31 6.30 22.33 -1.65
C ALA A 31 6.91 21.27 -0.71
N LEU A 32 6.82 19.99 -1.08
CA LEU A 32 7.39 18.88 -0.31
C LEU A 32 8.92 19.00 -0.18
N SER A 33 9.63 19.31 -1.27
CA SER A 33 11.09 19.42 -1.28
C SER A 33 11.63 20.59 -0.47
N ARG A 34 10.85 21.67 -0.32
CA ARG A 34 11.17 22.84 0.51
C ARG A 34 10.68 22.72 1.95
N SER A 35 9.91 21.69 2.27
CA SER A 35 9.36 21.48 3.60
C SER A 35 10.48 21.32 4.65
N PRO A 36 10.33 21.90 5.85
CA PRO A 36 11.27 21.66 6.94
C PRO A 36 11.19 20.22 7.47
N ASP A 37 10.08 19.52 7.23
CA ASP A 37 9.89 18.13 7.65
C ASP A 37 10.76 17.17 6.78
N PRO A 38 11.70 16.42 7.37
CA PRO A 38 12.44 15.39 6.65
C PRO A 38 11.55 14.34 5.96
N LEU A 39 10.39 14.01 6.53
CA LEU A 39 9.48 13.02 5.96
C LEU A 39 8.83 13.54 4.66
N ALA A 40 8.43 14.81 4.63
CA ALA A 40 7.92 15.47 3.42
C ALA A 40 8.98 15.49 2.30
N ARG A 41 10.22 15.86 2.63
CA ARG A 41 11.33 15.88 1.66
C ARG A 41 11.65 14.48 1.12
N ALA A 42 11.64 13.46 1.98
CA ALA A 42 11.82 12.08 1.55
C ALA A 42 10.68 11.61 0.65
N THR A 43 9.44 12.02 0.95
CA THR A 43 8.28 11.77 0.10
C THR A 43 8.44 12.42 -1.27
N ALA A 44 8.94 13.67 -1.35
CA ALA A 44 9.22 14.35 -2.61
C ALA A 44 10.17 13.53 -3.49
N LEU A 45 11.29 13.06 -2.92
CA LEU A 45 12.30 12.27 -3.64
C LEU A 45 11.73 10.97 -4.20
N LEU A 46 10.96 10.24 -3.39
CA LEU A 46 10.37 8.96 -3.81
C LEU A 46 9.25 9.17 -4.84
N LEU A 47 8.43 10.21 -4.68
CA LEU A 47 7.35 10.56 -5.60
C LEU A 47 7.92 10.96 -6.97
N ASP A 48 8.91 11.86 -7.00
CA ASP A 48 9.57 12.31 -8.24
C ASP A 48 10.16 11.13 -9.02
N ALA A 49 10.91 10.26 -8.34
CA ALA A 49 11.46 9.05 -8.95
C ALA A 49 10.38 8.08 -9.46
N GLY A 50 9.30 7.87 -8.70
CA GLY A 50 8.22 7.00 -9.09
C GLY A 50 7.43 7.52 -10.30
N LEU A 51 7.21 8.83 -10.37
CA LEU A 51 6.58 9.49 -11.52
C LEU A 51 7.47 9.41 -12.76
N ALA A 52 8.77 9.70 -12.63
CA ALA A 52 9.74 9.55 -13.72
C ALA A 52 9.80 8.12 -14.26
N LYS A 53 9.76 7.12 -13.37
CA LYS A 53 9.68 5.70 -13.73
C LYS A 53 8.39 5.38 -14.48
N THR A 54 7.25 5.88 -14.01
CA THR A 54 5.94 5.67 -14.63
C THR A 54 5.90 6.26 -16.03
N GLU A 55 6.41 7.47 -16.21
CA GLU A 55 6.49 8.14 -17.52
C GLU A 55 7.42 7.38 -18.48
N ARG A 56 8.56 6.87 -18.00
CA ARG A 56 9.42 6.00 -18.81
C ARG A 56 8.70 4.73 -19.23
N LEU A 57 8.02 4.06 -18.31
CA LEU A 57 7.24 2.86 -18.64
C LEU A 57 6.15 3.21 -19.67
N ARG A 58 5.44 4.32 -19.51
CA ARG A 58 4.41 4.75 -20.46
C ARG A 58 4.96 5.00 -21.87
N THR A 59 6.14 5.60 -21.98
CA THR A 59 6.75 5.98 -23.27
C THR A 59 7.56 4.86 -23.92
N SER A 60 8.08 3.92 -23.13
CA SER A 60 8.96 2.83 -23.60
C SER A 60 8.27 1.47 -23.64
N MET A 61 7.12 1.29 -22.99
CA MET A 61 6.42 0.00 -22.99
C MET A 61 5.95 -0.32 -24.41
N PRO A 62 6.29 -1.52 -24.94
CA PRO A 62 5.85 -1.92 -26.26
C PRO A 62 4.31 -1.95 -26.30
N PRO A 63 3.70 -1.64 -27.45
CA PRO A 63 2.25 -1.76 -27.60
C PRO A 63 1.83 -3.19 -27.29
N MET A 64 0.65 -3.33 -26.67
CA MET A 64 0.03 -4.63 -26.48
C MET A 64 -0.24 -5.27 -27.83
N VAL A 65 0.53 -6.31 -28.18
CA VAL A 65 0.36 -7.04 -29.44
C VAL A 65 -0.64 -8.17 -29.21
N PRO A 66 -1.82 -8.17 -29.87
CA PRO A 66 -2.75 -9.29 -29.77
C PRO A 66 -2.12 -10.57 -30.35
N CYS A 67 -2.61 -11.73 -29.94
CA CYS A 67 -2.22 -12.97 -30.58
C CYS A 67 -2.89 -13.09 -31.95
N GLU A 68 -2.11 -12.98 -33.02
CA GLU A 68 -2.54 -13.34 -34.37
C GLU A 68 -2.16 -14.80 -34.66
N ASP A 69 -3.07 -15.53 -35.32
CA ASP A 69 -2.89 -16.89 -35.86
C ASP A 69 -2.40 -17.98 -34.87
N GLY A 70 -2.72 -17.83 -33.59
CA GLY A 70 -2.45 -18.84 -32.55
C GLY A 70 -0.98 -18.99 -32.13
N SER A 71 -0.04 -18.29 -32.77
CA SER A 71 1.39 -18.42 -32.46
C SER A 71 1.83 -17.61 -31.23
N CYS A 72 1.11 -16.53 -30.89
CA CYS A 72 1.37 -15.62 -29.75
C CYS A 72 2.85 -15.20 -29.57
N GLN A 73 3.70 -15.33 -30.59
CA GLN A 73 5.15 -15.15 -30.43
C GLN A 73 5.50 -13.68 -30.19
N ALA A 74 4.91 -12.78 -30.98
CA ALA A 74 5.08 -11.33 -30.80
C ALA A 74 4.55 -10.84 -29.45
N ALA A 75 3.38 -11.34 -29.01
CA ALA A 75 2.82 -11.04 -27.69
C ALA A 75 3.75 -11.50 -26.55
N LYS A 76 4.32 -12.71 -26.66
CA LYS A 76 5.29 -13.24 -25.68
C LYS A 76 6.59 -12.42 -25.66
N ALA A 77 7.11 -12.04 -26.82
CA ALA A 77 8.31 -11.21 -26.91
C ALA A 77 8.08 -9.81 -26.30
N ALA A 78 6.95 -9.18 -26.61
CA ALA A 78 6.54 -7.90 -26.01
C ALA A 78 6.39 -8.02 -24.49
N ALA A 79 5.76 -9.09 -23.99
CA ALA A 79 5.62 -9.35 -22.56
C ALA A 79 6.96 -9.59 -21.86
N ALA A 80 7.89 -10.31 -22.51
CA ALA A 80 9.23 -10.54 -21.97
C ALA A 80 10.04 -9.23 -21.89
N SER A 81 9.99 -8.40 -22.94
CA SER A 81 10.64 -7.08 -22.96
C SER A 81 10.04 -6.13 -21.92
N ALA A 82 8.71 -6.10 -21.79
CA ALA A 82 8.04 -5.35 -20.72
C ALA A 82 8.45 -5.85 -19.33
N ALA A 83 8.56 -7.17 -19.13
CA ALA A 83 9.02 -7.74 -17.86
C ALA A 83 10.48 -7.36 -17.55
N GLU A 84 11.36 -7.32 -18.55
CA GLU A 84 12.74 -6.86 -18.40
C GLU A 84 12.81 -5.38 -18.03
N MET A 85 12.06 -4.51 -18.72
CA MET A 85 11.97 -3.08 -18.38
C MET A 85 11.42 -2.86 -16.98
N MET A 86 10.39 -3.61 -16.58
CA MET A 86 9.86 -3.57 -15.22
C MET A 86 10.87 -4.08 -14.17
N ARG A 87 11.81 -4.96 -14.56
CA ARG A 87 12.88 -5.47 -13.70
C ARG A 87 14.06 -4.53 -13.55
N ALA A 88 14.34 -3.69 -14.54
CA ALA A 88 15.41 -2.71 -14.44
C ALA A 88 15.12 -1.70 -13.30
N ILE A 89 16.13 -1.45 -12.46
CA ILE A 89 16.08 -0.30 -11.55
C ILE A 89 16.33 0.94 -12.39
N ASP A 90 15.46 1.92 -12.19
CA ASP A 90 15.63 3.23 -12.78
C ASP A 90 16.71 4.03 -12.01
N PRO A 91 17.72 4.63 -12.69
CA PRO A 91 18.76 5.42 -12.02
C PRO A 91 18.23 6.58 -11.15
N ALA A 92 17.12 7.21 -11.53
CA ALA A 92 16.51 8.26 -10.70
C ALA A 92 15.94 7.67 -9.39
N SER A 93 15.31 6.50 -9.46
CA SER A 93 14.89 5.73 -8.28
C SER A 93 16.08 5.37 -7.39
N GLU A 94 17.20 4.93 -7.96
CA GLU A 94 18.40 4.62 -7.18
C GLU A 94 18.93 5.84 -6.42
N ALA A 95 19.05 6.99 -7.09
CA ALA A 95 19.50 8.24 -6.48
C ALA A 95 18.55 8.73 -5.38
N ALA A 96 17.24 8.63 -5.58
CA ALA A 96 16.23 8.97 -4.58
C ALA A 96 16.36 8.08 -3.34
N PHE A 97 16.50 6.77 -3.51
CA PHE A 97 16.64 5.82 -2.40
C PHE A 97 17.92 6.09 -1.61
N GLU A 98 19.03 6.40 -2.29
CA GLU A 98 20.30 6.80 -1.68
C GLU A 98 20.19 8.08 -0.85
N ALA A 99 19.46 9.08 -1.35
CA ALA A 99 19.22 10.32 -0.62
C ALA A 99 18.34 10.09 0.62
N VAL A 100 17.25 9.34 0.48
CA VAL A 100 16.36 8.98 1.60
C VAL A 100 17.09 8.15 2.66
N ALA A 101 17.96 7.23 2.25
CA ALA A 101 18.79 6.45 3.17
C ALA A 101 19.73 7.33 4.01
N ARG A 102 20.39 8.33 3.38
CA ARG A 102 21.22 9.31 4.12
C ARG A 102 20.39 10.13 5.11
N MET A 103 19.19 10.56 4.71
CA MET A 103 18.29 11.30 5.60
C MET A 103 17.87 10.46 6.81
N ALA A 104 17.52 9.18 6.59
CA ALA A 104 17.16 8.27 7.67
C ALA A 104 18.32 7.95 8.60
N ALA A 105 19.54 7.75 8.07
CA ALA A 105 20.73 7.50 8.86
C ALA A 105 21.09 8.67 9.80
N ALA A 106 20.68 9.89 9.45
CA ALA A 106 20.87 11.09 10.27
C ALA A 106 19.67 11.43 11.17
N SER A 107 18.63 10.59 11.20
CA SER A 107 17.38 10.85 11.91
C SER A 107 17.06 9.79 12.96
N SER A 108 16.26 10.17 13.95
CA SER A 108 15.65 9.26 14.92
C SER A 108 14.15 9.06 14.67
N ASP A 109 13.57 9.67 13.63
CA ASP A 109 12.15 9.49 13.28
C ASP A 109 11.93 8.08 12.69
N PRO A 110 11.18 7.19 13.38
CA PRO A 110 10.93 5.84 12.91
C PRO A 110 10.14 5.79 11.59
N ARG A 111 9.33 6.81 11.27
CA ARG A 111 8.54 6.88 10.03
C ARG A 111 9.42 7.15 8.81
N LEU A 112 10.37 8.07 8.95
CA LEU A 112 11.37 8.32 7.91
C LEU A 112 12.24 7.07 7.71
N TYR A 113 12.62 6.42 8.81
CA TYR A 113 13.41 5.20 8.75
C TYR A 113 12.64 4.04 8.08
N GLN A 114 11.34 3.93 8.33
CA GLN A 114 10.45 2.98 7.64
C GLN A 114 10.43 3.21 6.11
N LEU A 115 10.29 4.47 5.65
CA LEU A 115 10.36 4.76 4.21
C LEU A 115 11.72 4.38 3.62
N ALA A 116 12.81 4.66 4.32
CA ALA A 116 14.15 4.29 3.87
C ALA A 116 14.34 2.78 3.79
N VAL A 117 13.88 2.01 4.80
CA VAL A 117 13.95 0.54 4.76
C VAL A 117 13.23 0.02 3.51
N ARG A 118 12.03 0.55 3.20
CA ARG A 118 11.27 0.12 2.03
C ARG A 118 11.96 0.44 0.72
N ALA A 119 12.41 1.68 0.57
CA ALA A 119 13.14 2.13 -0.60
C ALA A 119 14.40 1.28 -0.85
N CYS A 120 15.13 0.93 0.22
CA CYS A 120 16.34 0.13 0.13
C CYS A 120 16.11 -1.40 0.10
N SER A 121 14.90 -1.88 0.36
CA SER A 121 14.55 -3.31 0.37
C SER A 121 14.23 -3.88 -1.02
N ASP A 122 14.27 -3.06 -2.07
CA ASP A 122 14.00 -3.53 -3.43
C ASP A 122 15.02 -4.62 -3.82
N SER A 123 14.53 -5.84 -4.01
CA SER A 123 15.31 -7.06 -4.26
C SER A 123 16.17 -6.99 -5.53
N LYS A 124 15.98 -5.98 -6.36
CA LYS A 124 16.74 -5.76 -7.59
C LYS A 124 18.06 -5.03 -7.35
N ARG A 125 18.28 -4.46 -6.15
CA ARG A 125 19.51 -3.72 -5.83
C ARG A 125 20.64 -4.67 -5.50
N GLU A 126 21.87 -4.30 -5.87
CA GLU A 126 23.04 -4.98 -5.36
C GLU A 126 23.14 -4.80 -3.84
N PRO A 127 23.23 -5.89 -3.07
CA PRO A 127 23.37 -5.79 -1.62
C PRO A 127 24.65 -5.04 -1.22
N GLY A 128 24.52 -4.03 -0.35
CA GLY A 128 25.66 -3.40 0.34
C GLY A 128 26.35 -2.21 -0.36
N ALA A 129 25.87 -1.78 -1.53
CA ALA A 129 26.37 -0.55 -2.16
C ALA A 129 25.70 0.72 -1.59
N GLY A 130 26.43 1.84 -1.63
CA GLY A 130 25.89 3.17 -1.33
C GLY A 130 25.47 3.41 0.13
N ALA A 131 24.59 4.39 0.33
CA ALA A 131 24.00 4.78 1.60
C ALA A 131 22.89 3.82 2.06
N CYS A 132 22.28 3.04 1.16
CA CYS A 132 21.31 2.01 1.57
C CYS A 132 21.91 0.97 2.52
N ARG A 133 23.23 0.76 2.52
CA ARG A 133 23.92 -0.09 3.52
C ARG A 133 23.85 0.43 4.96
N LEU A 134 23.55 1.72 5.14
CA LEU A 134 23.40 2.36 6.45
C LEU A 134 22.01 2.10 7.04
N VAL A 135 21.08 1.58 6.23
CA VAL A 135 19.70 1.32 6.62
C VAL A 135 19.51 -0.18 6.82
N SER A 136 18.93 -0.57 7.95
CA SER A 136 18.71 -1.96 8.32
C SER A 136 17.38 -2.15 9.05
N ALA A 137 16.77 -3.32 8.87
CA ALA A 137 15.53 -3.65 9.57
C ALA A 137 15.71 -3.67 11.09
N GLU A 138 16.89 -4.12 11.57
CA GLU A 138 17.22 -4.16 12.99
C GLU A 138 17.27 -2.76 13.63
N GLN A 139 17.80 -1.76 12.92
CA GLN A 139 17.77 -0.38 13.41
C GLN A 139 16.36 0.21 13.40
N TRP A 140 15.53 -0.10 12.39
CA TRP A 140 14.13 0.29 12.43
C TRP A 140 13.41 -0.31 13.65
N ALA A 141 13.57 -1.61 13.89
CA ALA A 141 12.99 -2.28 15.05
C ALA A 141 13.51 -1.74 16.39
N ARG A 142 14.71 -1.14 16.44
CA ARG A 142 15.18 -0.40 17.63
C ARG A 142 14.47 0.95 17.80
N LEU A 143 14.32 1.71 16.72
CA LEU A 143 13.62 3.01 16.74
C LEU A 143 12.12 2.84 16.99
N ASP A 144 11.53 1.73 16.58
CA ASP A 144 10.10 1.44 16.68
C ASP A 144 9.83 0.02 17.21
N SER A 145 10.34 -0.26 18.41
CA SER A 145 10.28 -1.59 19.03
C SER A 145 8.86 -2.08 19.33
N GLY A 146 7.90 -1.16 19.43
CA GLY A 146 6.47 -1.48 19.60
C GLY A 146 5.72 -1.79 18.30
N ASN A 147 6.39 -1.80 17.14
CA ASN A 147 5.77 -2.04 15.83
C ASN A 147 6.10 -3.42 15.26
N ALA A 148 5.08 -4.25 15.09
CA ALA A 148 5.21 -5.59 14.51
C ALA A 148 5.73 -5.55 13.07
N ALA A 149 5.42 -4.51 12.29
CA ALA A 149 5.92 -4.38 10.92
C ALA A 149 7.45 -4.30 10.90
N ALA A 150 8.07 -3.53 11.82
CA ALA A 150 9.52 -3.42 11.90
C ALA A 150 10.18 -4.79 12.16
N TRP A 151 9.65 -5.55 13.12
CA TRP A 151 10.11 -6.90 13.43
C TRP A 151 9.86 -7.91 12.31
N ARG A 152 8.79 -7.72 11.51
CA ARG A 152 8.55 -8.53 10.30
C ARG A 152 9.67 -8.33 9.26
N HIS A 153 10.15 -7.10 9.07
CA HIS A 153 11.30 -6.86 8.21
C HIS A 153 12.58 -7.48 8.77
N VAL A 154 12.78 -7.48 10.10
CA VAL A 154 13.90 -8.19 10.73
C VAL A 154 13.82 -9.69 10.44
N ALA A 155 12.64 -10.29 10.58
CA ALA A 155 12.44 -11.71 10.27
C ALA A 155 12.74 -12.02 8.79
N ARG A 156 12.34 -11.14 7.86
CA ARG A 156 12.68 -11.29 6.44
C ARG A 156 14.18 -11.27 6.20
N SER A 157 14.88 -10.26 6.71
CA SER A 157 16.34 -10.15 6.56
C SER A 157 17.10 -11.31 7.23
N ALA A 158 16.61 -11.81 8.36
CA ALA A 158 17.15 -13.02 9.00
C ALA A 158 16.93 -14.27 8.13
N ALA A 159 15.74 -14.42 7.54
CA ALA A 159 15.44 -15.54 6.65
C ALA A 159 16.28 -15.53 5.37
N GLU A 160 16.52 -14.35 4.78
CA GLU A 160 17.42 -14.17 3.63
C GLU A 160 18.86 -14.61 3.93
N ARG A 161 19.31 -14.47 5.18
CA ARG A 161 20.62 -14.96 5.67
C ARG A 161 20.61 -16.41 6.16
N GLY A 162 19.46 -17.10 6.13
CA GLY A 162 19.33 -18.45 6.67
C GLY A 162 19.37 -18.56 8.20
N ASP A 163 19.19 -17.46 8.93
CA ASP A 163 19.27 -17.42 10.39
C ASP A 163 17.90 -17.72 11.03
N ALA A 164 17.63 -19.02 11.23
CA ALA A 164 16.37 -19.47 11.81
C ALA A 164 16.14 -18.99 13.26
N ALA A 165 17.21 -18.78 14.03
CA ALA A 165 17.11 -18.32 15.41
C ALA A 165 16.68 -16.85 15.46
N ALA A 166 17.29 -15.99 14.62
CA ALA A 166 16.88 -14.60 14.48
C ALA A 166 15.46 -14.45 13.92
N VAL A 167 15.02 -15.34 13.01
CA VAL A 167 13.61 -15.38 12.58
C VAL A 167 12.69 -15.65 13.78
N ALA A 168 13.01 -16.64 14.62
CA ALA A 168 12.18 -16.98 15.77
C ALA A 168 12.12 -15.83 16.80
N GLU A 169 13.25 -15.18 17.10
CA GLU A 169 13.29 -14.01 17.98
C GLU A 169 12.45 -12.85 17.41
N ALA A 170 12.58 -12.56 16.12
CA ALA A 170 11.78 -11.52 15.48
C ALA A 170 10.27 -11.79 15.58
N MET A 171 9.84 -13.05 15.39
CA MET A 171 8.43 -13.45 15.56
C MET A 171 7.98 -13.32 17.02
N HIS A 172 8.82 -13.66 17.98
CA HIS A 172 8.55 -13.44 19.39
C HIS A 172 8.36 -11.93 19.71
N ARG A 173 9.19 -11.06 19.12
CA ARG A 173 9.04 -9.60 19.25
C ARG A 173 7.77 -9.08 18.58
N MET A 174 7.41 -9.61 17.41
CA MET A 174 6.12 -9.30 16.77
C MET A 174 4.94 -9.66 17.69
N ALA A 175 4.98 -10.80 18.37
CA ALA A 175 3.95 -11.24 19.31
C ALA A 175 3.80 -10.30 20.52
N GLN A 176 4.85 -9.57 20.87
CA GLN A 176 4.86 -8.60 21.98
C GLN A 176 4.61 -7.15 21.54
N ALA A 177 4.54 -6.91 20.23
CA ALA A 177 4.39 -5.56 19.71
C ALA A 177 3.04 -4.94 20.13
N GLN A 178 3.03 -3.63 20.22
CA GLN A 178 1.84 -2.88 20.64
C GLN A 178 0.89 -2.64 19.45
N ARG A 179 1.43 -2.57 18.24
CA ARG A 179 0.69 -2.31 16.99
C ARG A 179 1.40 -2.93 15.79
N SER A 180 0.71 -3.03 14.66
CA SER A 180 1.31 -3.27 13.35
C SER A 180 1.06 -2.06 12.46
N HIS A 181 2.09 -1.23 12.28
CA HIS A 181 1.98 -0.04 11.43
C HIS A 181 2.86 -0.24 10.20
N VAL A 182 2.24 -0.66 9.11
CA VAL A 182 2.92 -0.80 7.83
C VAL A 182 3.04 0.56 7.15
N GLY A 183 2.78 1.71 7.77
CA GLY A 183 3.11 3.00 7.15
C GLY A 183 2.30 3.24 5.88
N TRP A 184 1.15 2.59 5.79
CA TRP A 184 0.17 2.85 4.75
C TRP A 184 -0.36 4.25 4.97
N GLY A 185 -0.38 5.08 3.93
CA GLY A 185 -0.81 6.48 4.09
C GLY A 185 0.30 7.48 4.45
N LEU A 186 1.50 7.04 4.87
CA LEU A 186 2.59 7.96 5.23
C LEU A 186 2.89 8.98 4.12
N MET A 187 3.15 8.51 2.90
CA MET A 187 3.40 9.39 1.76
C MET A 187 2.14 10.11 1.29
N LEU A 188 0.98 9.43 1.33
CA LEU A 188 -0.29 10.02 0.91
C LEU A 188 -0.61 11.29 1.69
N ARG A 189 -0.50 11.21 3.02
CA ARG A 189 -0.73 12.36 3.89
C ARG A 189 0.18 13.52 3.52
N GLN A 190 1.48 13.26 3.36
CA GLN A 190 2.45 14.29 2.99
C GLN A 190 2.08 14.96 1.65
N VAL A 191 1.77 14.15 0.65
CA VAL A 191 1.40 14.62 -0.69
C VAL A 191 0.14 15.48 -0.68
N ILE A 192 -0.89 15.07 0.07
CA ILE A 192 -2.16 15.81 0.14
C ILE A 192 -2.01 17.10 0.95
N GLU A 193 -1.30 17.06 2.09
CA GLU A 193 -1.08 18.25 2.94
C GLU A 193 -0.23 19.33 2.25
N HIS A 194 0.61 18.95 1.27
CA HIS A 194 1.46 19.88 0.52
C HIS A 194 0.98 20.15 -0.91
N ALA A 195 -0.16 19.56 -1.32
CA ALA A 195 -0.76 19.86 -2.61
C ALA A 195 -1.35 21.29 -2.59
N PRO A 196 -1.40 21.97 -3.76
CA PRO A 196 -2.18 23.19 -3.89
C PRO A 196 -3.62 22.99 -3.41
N ALA A 197 -4.16 23.99 -2.70
CA ALA A 197 -5.55 24.00 -2.27
C ALA A 197 -6.43 24.65 -3.34
N GLY A 198 -7.67 24.17 -3.48
CA GLY A 198 -8.64 24.70 -4.44
C GLY A 198 -9.45 23.59 -5.09
N ASP A 199 -10.63 23.92 -5.59
CA ASP A 199 -11.51 22.92 -6.23
C ASP A 199 -11.02 22.57 -7.63
N GLU A 200 -10.41 23.54 -8.29
CA GLU A 200 -9.81 23.40 -9.61
C GLU A 200 -8.69 22.36 -9.65
N VAL A 201 -7.99 22.12 -8.53
CA VAL A 201 -6.85 21.18 -8.45
C VAL A 201 -7.21 19.84 -7.80
N LEU A 202 -8.47 19.61 -7.42
CA LEU A 202 -8.88 18.39 -6.70
C LEU A 202 -8.65 17.12 -7.51
N GLU A 203 -9.00 17.12 -8.79
CA GLU A 203 -8.84 15.95 -9.68
C GLU A 203 -7.36 15.58 -9.81
N ALA A 204 -6.51 16.57 -10.08
CA ALA A 204 -5.06 16.38 -10.16
C ALA A 204 -4.45 15.90 -8.84
N THR A 205 -4.90 16.43 -7.70
CA THR A 205 -4.43 16.01 -6.37
C THR A 205 -4.84 14.57 -6.09
N LEU A 206 -6.06 14.18 -6.48
CA LEU A 206 -6.55 12.81 -6.35
C LEU A 206 -5.77 11.84 -7.26
N SER A 207 -5.54 12.21 -8.51
CA SER A 207 -4.72 11.46 -9.48
C SER A 207 -3.29 11.21 -8.95
N MET A 208 -2.68 12.23 -8.36
CA MET A 208 -1.39 12.12 -7.68
C MET A 208 -1.45 11.17 -6.46
N ALA A 209 -2.49 11.26 -5.63
CA ALA A 209 -2.69 10.34 -4.50
C ALA A 209 -2.83 8.87 -4.96
N VAL A 210 -3.59 8.61 -6.03
CA VAL A 210 -3.71 7.26 -6.62
C VAL A 210 -2.36 6.74 -7.11
N SER A 211 -1.52 7.61 -7.64
CA SER A 211 -0.15 7.24 -8.03
C SER A 211 0.68 6.81 -6.82
N VAL A 212 0.57 7.53 -5.69
CA VAL A 212 1.21 7.15 -4.41
C VAL A 212 0.73 5.80 -3.90
N ILE A 213 -0.58 5.54 -3.92
CA ILE A 213 -1.15 4.23 -3.56
C ILE A 213 -0.51 3.12 -4.40
N SER A 214 -0.44 3.33 -5.72
CA SER A 214 0.15 2.37 -6.64
C SER A 214 1.62 2.08 -6.29
N MET A 215 2.40 3.13 -6.00
CA MET A 215 3.80 2.99 -5.56
C MET A 215 3.93 2.22 -4.25
N GLN A 216 3.12 2.53 -3.23
CA GLN A 216 3.18 1.89 -1.92
C GLN A 216 2.72 0.42 -1.96
N SER A 217 1.83 0.07 -2.89
CA SER A 217 1.26 -1.28 -3.01
C SER A 217 2.28 -2.32 -3.51
N MET A 218 3.24 -1.92 -4.35
CA MET A 218 4.19 -2.86 -4.98
C MET A 218 5.12 -3.58 -3.98
N GLY A 219 5.29 -3.04 -2.76
CA GLY A 219 6.18 -3.61 -1.74
C GLY A 219 5.54 -4.58 -0.76
N LEU A 220 4.20 -4.66 -0.69
CA LEU A 220 3.52 -5.34 0.41
C LEU A 220 3.53 -6.88 0.32
N ALA A 221 3.63 -7.46 -0.88
CA ALA A 221 3.40 -8.90 -1.06
C ALA A 221 4.54 -9.79 -0.51
N GLY A 222 5.80 -9.36 -0.61
CA GLY A 222 6.97 -10.17 -0.21
C GLY A 222 7.14 -10.33 1.30
N ASP A 223 6.68 -9.33 2.07
CA ASP A 223 6.97 -9.23 3.51
C ASP A 223 6.24 -10.29 4.37
N TYR A 224 5.19 -10.92 3.84
CA TYR A 224 4.36 -11.88 4.60
C TYR A 224 4.78 -13.33 4.45
N GLN A 225 5.66 -13.66 3.50
CA GLN A 225 6.01 -15.05 3.21
C GLN A 225 6.66 -15.75 4.42
N VAL A 226 7.59 -15.06 5.09
CA VAL A 226 8.29 -15.60 6.26
C VAL A 226 7.32 -15.83 7.42
N LEU A 227 6.42 -14.88 7.67
CA LEU A 227 5.39 -15.00 8.70
C LEU A 227 4.40 -16.14 8.42
N THR A 228 3.85 -16.20 7.21
CA THR A 228 2.87 -17.23 6.84
C THR A 228 3.48 -18.63 6.88
N ARG A 229 4.72 -18.79 6.44
CA ARG A 229 5.50 -20.04 6.61
C ARG A 229 5.77 -20.33 8.09
N PHE A 230 6.11 -19.31 8.88
CA PHE A 230 6.39 -19.48 10.30
C PHE A 230 5.15 -19.97 11.06
N CYS A 231 3.97 -19.50 10.66
CA CYS A 231 2.67 -19.87 11.23
C CYS A 231 1.85 -20.80 10.34
N ALA A 232 2.53 -21.67 9.57
CA ALA A 232 1.88 -22.69 8.77
C ALA A 232 1.22 -23.76 9.66
N ALA A 233 0.20 -24.45 9.15
CA ALA A 233 -0.59 -25.43 9.92
C ALA A 233 0.26 -26.51 10.60
N ALA A 234 1.26 -27.06 9.91
CA ALA A 234 2.17 -28.05 10.50
C ALA A 234 3.06 -27.46 11.60
N ALA A 235 3.48 -26.20 11.47
CA ALA A 235 4.37 -25.55 12.44
C ALA A 235 3.67 -25.24 13.75
N VAL A 236 2.38 -24.90 13.71
CA VAL A 236 1.56 -24.60 14.91
C VAL A 236 1.04 -25.86 15.63
N ALA A 237 1.48 -27.06 15.22
CA ALA A 237 1.34 -28.24 16.04
C ALA A 237 2.17 -28.10 17.34
N ASP A 238 3.35 -27.47 17.26
CA ASP A 238 4.14 -27.08 18.43
C ASP A 238 3.42 -26.03 19.27
N ALA A 239 3.38 -26.23 20.60
CA ALA A 239 2.62 -25.38 21.50
C ALA A 239 3.19 -23.97 21.63
N ASN A 240 4.52 -23.84 21.67
CA ASN A 240 5.19 -22.53 21.77
C ASN A 240 4.98 -21.72 20.49
N ARG A 241 5.08 -22.39 19.33
CA ARG A 241 4.81 -21.80 18.02
C ARG A 241 3.37 -21.34 17.90
N ARG A 242 2.41 -22.17 18.31
CA ARG A 242 0.98 -21.84 18.31
C ARG A 242 0.69 -20.64 19.20
N GLN A 243 1.25 -20.57 20.40
CA GLN A 243 1.08 -19.42 21.30
C GLN A 243 1.62 -18.14 20.66
N THR A 244 2.84 -18.19 20.10
CA THR A 244 3.46 -17.05 19.41
C THR A 244 2.63 -16.59 18.22
N CYS A 245 2.19 -17.51 17.35
CA CYS A 245 1.37 -17.21 16.18
C CYS A 245 -0.01 -16.67 16.56
N SER A 246 -0.62 -17.19 17.63
CA SER A 246 -1.87 -16.63 18.15
C SER A 246 -1.67 -15.20 18.62
N ALA A 247 -0.62 -14.89 19.37
CA ALA A 247 -0.34 -13.53 19.84
C ALA A 247 -0.04 -12.55 18.68
N ILE A 248 0.72 -12.98 17.66
CA ILE A 248 0.91 -12.19 16.43
C ILE A 248 -0.44 -11.89 15.76
N ALA A 249 -1.32 -12.90 15.65
CA ALA A 249 -2.64 -12.70 15.09
C ALA A 249 -3.46 -11.67 15.88
N GLU A 250 -3.33 -11.59 17.21
CA GLU A 250 -4.01 -10.57 18.02
C GLU A 250 -3.53 -9.16 17.68
N VAL A 251 -2.22 -8.96 17.52
CA VAL A 251 -1.65 -7.66 17.11
C VAL A 251 -2.12 -7.28 15.71
N MET A 252 -2.03 -8.20 14.75
CA MET A 252 -2.37 -7.93 13.36
C MET A 252 -3.87 -7.70 13.12
N VAL A 253 -4.74 -8.32 13.91
CA VAL A 253 -6.18 -8.18 13.74
C VAL A 253 -6.73 -7.00 14.54
N GLY A 254 -6.30 -6.84 15.78
CA GLY A 254 -6.85 -5.82 16.67
C GLY A 254 -6.13 -4.47 16.63
N ARG A 255 -4.90 -4.42 16.09
CA ARG A 255 -4.00 -3.27 16.25
C ARG A 255 -3.16 -2.99 15.00
N SER A 256 -3.66 -3.35 13.81
CA SER A 256 -3.00 -2.99 12.55
C SER A 256 -3.60 -1.75 11.89
N ASP A 257 -2.82 -1.10 11.04
CA ASP A 257 -3.24 0.01 10.19
C ASP A 257 -3.79 -0.43 8.82
N THR A 258 -3.75 -1.73 8.47
CA THR A 258 -4.24 -2.24 7.18
C THR A 258 -5.14 -3.45 7.31
N MET A 259 -6.14 -3.53 6.42
CA MET A 259 -7.03 -4.67 6.22
C MET A 259 -6.26 -5.91 5.75
N MET A 260 -5.13 -5.73 5.05
CA MET A 260 -4.26 -6.83 4.65
C MET A 260 -3.66 -7.55 5.87
N ASP A 261 -3.09 -6.81 6.83
CA ASP A 261 -2.61 -7.37 8.10
C ASP A 261 -3.75 -8.10 8.83
N GLN A 262 -4.95 -7.52 8.88
CA GLN A 262 -6.10 -8.13 9.56
C GLN A 262 -6.51 -9.45 8.89
N GLY A 263 -6.57 -9.48 7.56
CA GLY A 263 -6.89 -10.70 6.81
C GLY A 263 -5.88 -11.81 7.06
N ILE A 264 -4.58 -11.49 7.02
CA ILE A 264 -3.50 -12.45 7.27
C ILE A 264 -3.50 -12.91 8.72
N GLY A 265 -3.65 -11.97 9.66
CA GLY A 265 -3.75 -12.24 11.09
C GLY A 265 -4.91 -13.16 11.44
N SER A 266 -6.09 -12.92 10.87
CA SER A 266 -7.27 -13.78 11.07
C SER A 266 -7.01 -15.21 10.60
N ALA A 267 -6.39 -15.39 9.43
CA ALA A 267 -6.02 -16.71 8.92
C ALA A 267 -4.96 -17.41 9.80
N ILE A 268 -4.00 -16.67 10.36
CA ILE A 268 -3.02 -17.20 11.32
C ILE A 268 -3.73 -17.61 12.63
N GLY A 269 -4.65 -16.78 13.13
CA GLY A 269 -5.42 -17.05 14.34
C GLY A 269 -6.24 -18.34 14.23
N GLN A 270 -6.94 -18.54 13.10
CA GLN A 270 -7.66 -19.78 12.80
C GLN A 270 -6.74 -21.00 12.85
N ARG A 271 -5.59 -20.96 12.17
CA ARG A 271 -4.61 -22.07 12.21
C ARG A 271 -4.07 -22.31 13.61
N SER A 272 -3.96 -21.25 14.42
CA SER A 272 -3.49 -21.32 15.80
C SER A 272 -4.56 -21.75 16.80
N GLY A 273 -5.77 -22.08 16.34
CA GLY A 273 -6.86 -22.60 17.16
C GLY A 273 -7.83 -21.57 17.70
N TRP A 274 -7.90 -20.36 17.13
CA TRP A 274 -8.97 -19.42 17.49
C TRP A 274 -10.35 -20.03 17.23
N PRO A 275 -11.35 -19.77 18.11
CA PRO A 275 -12.72 -20.19 17.85
C PRO A 275 -13.22 -19.64 16.50
N PRO A 276 -13.96 -20.42 15.70
CA PRO A 276 -14.49 -19.96 14.41
C PRO A 276 -15.28 -18.65 14.52
N ALA A 277 -16.11 -18.53 15.57
CA ALA A 277 -16.91 -17.33 15.84
C ALA A 277 -16.07 -16.04 15.95
N ARG A 278 -14.84 -16.12 16.47
CA ARG A 278 -13.91 -14.97 16.56
C ARG A 278 -13.44 -14.56 15.17
N ALA A 279 -13.03 -15.53 14.34
CA ALA A 279 -12.58 -15.24 12.98
C ALA A 279 -13.73 -14.75 12.08
N ASP A 280 -14.93 -15.29 12.27
CA ASP A 280 -16.14 -14.85 11.54
C ASP A 280 -16.54 -13.42 11.89
N ALA A 281 -16.35 -12.99 13.15
CA ALA A 281 -16.61 -11.61 13.56
C ALA A 281 -15.71 -10.63 12.79
N PHE A 282 -14.41 -10.92 12.69
CA PHE A 282 -13.48 -10.09 11.92
C PHE A 282 -13.77 -10.11 10.42
N LYS A 283 -14.14 -11.28 9.88
CA LYS A 283 -14.53 -11.39 8.47
C LYS A 283 -15.74 -10.49 8.18
N ARG A 284 -16.79 -10.52 9.02
CA ARG A 284 -17.96 -9.65 8.84
C ARG A 284 -17.60 -8.18 8.88
N GLU A 285 -16.80 -7.75 9.87
CA GLU A 285 -16.39 -6.35 9.95
C GLU A 285 -15.60 -5.90 8.71
N ARG A 286 -14.67 -6.73 8.23
CA ARG A 286 -13.92 -6.46 7.00
C ARG A 286 -14.83 -6.42 5.77
N ASP A 287 -15.74 -7.38 5.63
CA ASP A 287 -16.64 -7.46 4.48
C ASP A 287 -17.58 -6.23 4.46
N GLU A 288 -18.08 -5.78 5.62
CA GLU A 288 -18.85 -4.52 5.75
C GLU A 288 -18.04 -3.29 5.33
N ILE A 289 -16.76 -3.22 5.72
CA ILE A 289 -15.86 -2.12 5.31
C ILE A 289 -15.59 -2.18 3.80
N SER A 290 -15.35 -3.38 3.27
CA SER A 290 -15.10 -3.62 1.84
C SER A 290 -16.30 -3.24 0.97
N GLU A 291 -17.51 -3.58 1.41
CA GLU A 291 -18.75 -3.16 0.73
C GLU A 291 -18.90 -1.63 0.71
N ARG A 292 -18.63 -0.96 1.84
CA ARG A 292 -18.64 0.51 1.91
C ARG A 292 -17.56 1.13 1.02
N TRP A 293 -16.37 0.55 1.01
CA TRP A 293 -15.29 0.96 0.14
C TRP A 293 -15.68 0.85 -1.33
N ALA A 294 -16.29 -0.26 -1.73
CA ALA A 294 -16.78 -0.45 -3.08
C ALA A 294 -17.84 0.60 -3.45
N LEU A 295 -18.78 0.91 -2.55
CA LEU A 295 -19.76 1.97 -2.78
C LEU A 295 -19.12 3.34 -2.96
N PHE A 296 -18.06 3.62 -2.20
CA PHE A 296 -17.31 4.87 -2.26
C PHE A 296 -16.47 4.99 -3.54
N HIS A 297 -15.76 3.92 -3.90
CA HIS A 297 -14.88 3.87 -5.06
C HIS A 297 -15.64 3.83 -6.40
N ASN A 298 -16.82 3.21 -6.42
CA ASN A 298 -17.67 3.11 -7.61
C ASN A 298 -18.59 4.32 -7.80
N GLN A 299 -18.55 5.34 -6.93
CA GLN A 299 -19.23 6.60 -7.24
C GLN A 299 -18.55 7.24 -8.46
N PRO A 300 -19.33 7.80 -9.40
CA PRO A 300 -18.75 8.67 -10.41
C PRO A 300 -17.91 9.74 -9.70
N GLN A 301 -16.63 9.85 -10.06
CA GLN A 301 -15.69 10.86 -9.54
C GLN A 301 -16.06 12.29 -9.97
N ALA A 302 -17.32 12.52 -10.34
CA ALA A 302 -17.75 13.66 -11.13
C ALA A 302 -18.01 14.93 -10.30
N ASP A 303 -17.98 14.85 -8.96
CA ASP A 303 -18.18 16.02 -8.11
C ASP A 303 -17.06 16.29 -7.09
N CYS A 304 -16.86 17.57 -6.79
CA CYS A 304 -15.83 18.05 -5.87
C CYS A 304 -16.05 17.54 -4.44
N ALA A 305 -17.29 17.25 -4.03
CA ALA A 305 -17.58 16.76 -2.69
C ALA A 305 -17.04 15.32 -2.49
N THR A 306 -17.18 14.48 -3.50
CA THR A 306 -16.66 13.10 -3.52
C THR A 306 -15.14 13.08 -3.53
N MET A 307 -14.51 13.92 -4.34
CA MET A 307 -13.05 14.04 -4.36
C MET A 307 -12.49 14.53 -3.00
N ARG A 308 -13.12 15.53 -2.38
CA ARG A 308 -12.72 15.98 -1.03
C ARG A 308 -12.84 14.88 0.01
N ARG A 309 -13.91 14.07 -0.03
CA ARG A 309 -14.05 12.91 0.88
C ARG A 309 -12.96 11.87 0.65
N GLN A 310 -12.54 11.62 -0.60
CA GLN A 310 -11.44 10.70 -0.91
C GLN A 310 -10.11 11.20 -0.36
N LEU A 311 -9.80 12.47 -0.58
CA LEU A 311 -8.59 13.07 -0.03
C LEU A 311 -8.62 13.07 1.50
N ALA A 312 -9.75 13.40 2.12
CA ALA A 312 -9.91 13.33 3.57
C ALA A 312 -9.69 11.90 4.08
N TYR A 313 -10.26 10.87 3.44
CA TYR A 313 -9.99 9.47 3.75
C TYR A 313 -8.48 9.16 3.69
N PHE A 314 -7.80 9.54 2.62
CA PHE A 314 -6.37 9.26 2.45
C PHE A 314 -5.49 9.95 3.50
N THR A 315 -5.81 11.19 3.90
CA THR A 315 -5.06 11.87 4.97
C THR A 315 -5.17 11.18 6.33
N ARG A 316 -6.24 10.42 6.56
CA ARG A 316 -6.51 9.72 7.82
C ARG A 316 -5.85 8.34 7.91
N LEU A 317 -5.42 7.77 6.77
CA LEU A 317 -4.82 6.43 6.72
C LEU A 317 -3.61 6.28 7.64
N ASP A 318 -2.72 7.27 7.66
CA ASP A 318 -1.51 7.24 8.50
C ASP A 318 -1.84 7.30 10.00
N ALA A 319 -2.82 8.10 10.41
CA ALA A 319 -3.13 8.30 11.81
C ALA A 319 -4.05 7.21 12.38
N GLU A 320 -4.94 6.66 11.56
CA GLU A 320 -6.06 5.84 12.04
C GLU A 320 -6.11 4.44 11.42
N GLY A 321 -5.27 4.16 10.42
CA GLY A 321 -5.36 2.97 9.60
C GLY A 321 -6.59 2.94 8.69
N GLU A 322 -6.64 1.96 7.79
CA GLU A 322 -7.73 1.80 6.81
C GLU A 322 -9.10 1.67 7.48
N GLN A 323 -9.18 0.92 8.58
CA GLN A 323 -10.43 0.70 9.29
C GLN A 323 -10.92 1.97 10.02
N GLY A 324 -10.05 2.70 10.71
CA GLY A 324 -10.43 3.96 11.37
C GLY A 324 -10.80 5.04 10.36
N ALA A 325 -10.01 5.13 9.29
CA ALA A 325 -10.28 6.01 8.16
C ALA A 325 -11.66 5.72 7.54
N MET A 326 -12.00 4.44 7.32
CA MET A 326 -13.29 4.03 6.78
C MET A 326 -14.46 4.26 7.75
N LYS A 327 -14.26 4.00 9.04
CA LYS A 327 -15.31 4.20 10.06
C LYS A 327 -15.76 5.65 10.14
N ALA A 328 -14.84 6.61 10.13
CA ALA A 328 -15.29 8.00 10.16
C ALA A 328 -15.71 8.55 8.80
N LEU A 329 -15.14 8.07 7.68
CA LEU A 329 -15.74 8.33 6.37
C LEU A 329 -17.21 7.90 6.33
N ALA A 330 -17.52 6.74 6.92
CA ALA A 330 -18.89 6.25 7.02
C ALA A 330 -19.77 7.05 7.98
N ALA A 331 -19.20 7.71 8.99
CA ALA A 331 -19.94 8.62 9.86
C ALA A 331 -20.28 9.95 9.16
N ASP A 332 -19.40 10.39 8.24
CA ASP A 332 -19.54 11.63 7.48
C ASP A 332 -20.40 11.47 6.22
N MET A 333 -20.56 10.24 5.71
CA MET A 333 -21.50 9.97 4.63
C MET A 333 -22.93 10.12 5.18
N PRO A 334 -23.77 10.98 4.58
CA PRO A 334 -25.21 10.92 4.83
C PRO A 334 -25.66 9.47 4.62
N SER A 335 -26.72 9.03 5.30
CA SER A 335 -27.45 7.83 4.86
C SER A 335 -27.97 8.09 3.44
N ILE A 336 -27.12 7.93 2.44
CA ILE A 336 -27.45 7.91 1.00
C ILE A 336 -28.44 6.76 0.76
N LEU A 337 -28.51 5.82 1.70
CA LEU A 337 -29.64 4.92 1.88
C LEU A 337 -30.76 5.59 2.69
N GLY A 338 -31.43 6.57 2.06
CA GLY A 338 -32.88 6.65 2.16
C GLY A 338 -33.54 5.45 1.48
N VAL A 339 -33.07 4.23 1.78
CA VAL A 339 -33.70 2.97 1.40
C VAL A 339 -34.61 2.60 2.57
N PRO A 340 -35.89 3.00 2.56
CA PRO A 340 -36.86 2.42 3.48
C PRO A 340 -36.87 0.91 3.23
N GLY A 341 -36.55 0.13 4.28
CA GLY A 341 -36.82 -1.31 4.35
C GLY A 341 -36.41 -2.13 3.13
N ARG A 342 -35.11 -2.38 2.92
CA ARG A 342 -34.73 -3.63 2.27
C ARG A 342 -34.69 -4.70 3.35
N ASP A 343 -35.73 -5.53 3.36
CA ASP A 343 -35.61 -6.92 3.79
C ASP A 343 -34.29 -7.45 3.24
N ARG A 344 -33.35 -7.78 4.13
CA ARG A 344 -32.14 -8.51 3.75
C ARG A 344 -32.63 -9.76 3.00
N PRO A 345 -32.29 -9.99 1.73
CA PRO A 345 -32.45 -11.31 1.18
C PRO A 345 -31.62 -12.24 2.08
N GLN A 346 -32.30 -13.13 2.80
CA GLN A 346 -31.64 -14.22 3.50
C GLN A 346 -30.75 -14.90 2.47
N SER A 347 -29.44 -14.92 2.70
CA SER A 347 -28.52 -15.68 1.87
C SER A 347 -29.07 -17.10 1.76
N PRO A 348 -29.27 -17.65 0.55
CA PRO A 348 -29.74 -19.02 0.42
C PRO A 348 -28.75 -19.91 1.16
N GLY A 349 -29.26 -20.62 2.17
CA GLY A 349 -28.48 -21.50 3.01
C GLY A 349 -27.69 -22.46 2.14
N TYR A 350 -26.36 -22.43 2.28
CA TYR A 350 -25.49 -23.48 1.77
C TYR A 350 -25.86 -24.78 2.49
N SER A 351 -26.73 -25.58 1.87
CA SER A 351 -26.99 -26.96 2.29
C SER A 351 -25.71 -27.76 2.10
N ALA A 352 -25.12 -28.19 3.21
CA ALA A 352 -24.06 -29.17 3.21
C ALA A 352 -24.58 -30.47 2.59
N ASN A 353 -24.03 -30.87 1.44
CA ASN A 353 -24.24 -32.21 0.91
C ASN A 353 -23.48 -33.20 1.82
N ALA A 354 -24.24 -33.96 2.59
CA ALA A 354 -23.77 -35.21 3.16
C ALA A 354 -23.76 -36.30 2.07
N LYS A 355 -22.59 -36.88 1.82
CA LYS A 355 -22.43 -38.27 1.38
C LYS A 355 -21.27 -38.88 2.13
#